data_AF-A0A1G7TGT7-F1
#
_entry.id   AF-A0A1G7TGT7-F1
#
_cell.length_a   1.000
_cell.length_b   1.000
_cell.length_c   1.000
_cell.angle_alpha   90.00
_cell.angle_beta   90.00
_cell.angle_gamma   90.00
#
_symmetry.space_group_name_H-M   'P 1'
#
loop_
_entity.id
_entity.type
_entity.pdbx_description
1 polymer ?
#
loop_
_entity_poly.entity_id
_entity_poly.type
_entity_poly.pdbx_seq_one_letter_code
_entity_poly.pdbx_strand_id
1 'polypeptide(L)'
;MTDRVLVAYTSKTAATNDIAEIIGSELAGCGLRVTVLPVAAAETLLGFGAVILGDAAARDAHRFVRRHRVPLGHTPIWLFHRGSPPVPGDVARMVRRLGAGGAVSFGGAAPDGDRARAWARYLADRLTMLHRGFVSN
;
A
#
# COMPACT_ATOMS: atom_id res chain seq x y z
N MET A 1 -0.84 18.16 -1.00
CA MET A 1 -0.34 16.78 -0.79
C MET A 1 0.86 16.55 -1.71
N THR A 2 1.80 15.70 -1.34
CA THR A 2 3.06 15.46 -2.03
C THR A 2 2.98 14.25 -2.96
N ASP A 3 3.68 14.25 -4.10
CA ASP A 3 3.77 13.12 -5.06
C ASP A 3 4.55 11.90 -4.53
N ARG A 4 4.70 11.81 -3.20
CA ARG A 4 5.49 10.79 -2.53
C ARG A 4 4.60 9.67 -2.02
N VAL A 5 4.90 8.44 -2.42
CA VAL A 5 4.18 7.23 -2.01
C VAL A 5 5.05 6.41 -1.07
N LEU A 6 4.49 6.01 0.07
CA LEU A 6 5.10 5.03 0.96
C LEU A 6 4.56 3.64 0.62
N VAL A 7 5.44 2.70 0.27
CA VAL A 7 5.11 1.27 0.27
C VAL A 7 5.67 0.68 1.55
N ALA A 8 4.79 0.47 2.53
CA ALA A 8 5.14 -0.11 3.81
C ALA A 8 4.81 -1.61 3.81
N TYR A 9 5.71 -2.49 4.24
CA TYR A 9 5.45 -3.94 4.29
C TYR A 9 5.79 -4.55 5.64
N THR A 10 5.13 -5.65 6.02
CA THR A 10 5.59 -6.45 7.17
C THR A 10 6.66 -7.45 6.72
N SER A 11 7.78 -7.48 7.43
CA SER A 11 8.98 -8.23 7.05
C SER A 11 8.92 -9.73 7.39
N LYS A 12 7.74 -10.27 7.71
CA LYS A 12 7.60 -11.66 8.18
C LYS A 12 7.93 -12.70 7.12
N THR A 13 7.81 -12.36 5.84
CA THR A 13 8.23 -13.23 4.74
C THR A 13 8.99 -12.43 3.69
N ALA A 14 10.09 -13.00 3.18
CA ALA A 14 10.85 -12.41 2.08
C ALA A 14 9.96 -12.10 0.87
N ALA A 15 8.97 -12.95 0.64
CA ALA A 15 8.13 -12.86 -0.53
C ALA A 15 7.05 -11.77 -0.45
N THR A 16 6.77 -11.18 0.74
CA THR A 16 6.03 -9.90 0.85
C THR A 16 6.93 -8.72 0.48
N ASN A 17 8.21 -8.76 0.86
CA ASN A 17 9.19 -7.75 0.47
C ASN A 17 9.32 -7.69 -1.05
N ASP A 18 9.45 -8.85 -1.72
CA ASP A 18 9.53 -8.91 -3.18
C ASP A 18 8.33 -8.24 -3.87
N ILE A 19 7.12 -8.47 -3.37
CA ILE A 19 5.91 -7.81 -3.89
C ILE A 19 5.96 -6.30 -3.65
N ALA A 20 6.39 -5.86 -2.46
CA ALA A 20 6.52 -4.45 -2.13
C ALA A 20 7.54 -3.74 -3.04
N GLU A 21 8.69 -4.37 -3.30
CA GLU A 21 9.73 -3.86 -4.19
C GLU A 21 9.27 -3.80 -5.65
N ILE A 22 8.56 -4.82 -6.14
CA ILE A 22 7.97 -4.82 -7.50
C ILE A 22 6.97 -3.67 -7.63
N ILE A 23 6.06 -3.51 -6.68
CA ILE A 23 5.09 -2.42 -6.68
C ILE A 23 5.81 -1.07 -6.65
N GLY A 24 6.81 -0.92 -5.78
CA GLY A 24 7.54 0.32 -5.64
C GLY A 24 8.32 0.70 -6.91
N SER A 25 8.97 -0.27 -7.53
CA SER A 25 9.71 -0.09 -8.78
C SER A 25 8.80 0.33 -9.93
N GLU A 26 7.63 -0.30 -10.08
CA GLU A 26 6.69 0.08 -11.14
C GLU A 26 6.08 1.46 -10.92
N LEU A 27 5.69 1.79 -9.70
CA LEU A 27 5.19 3.12 -9.37
C LEU A 27 6.24 4.21 -9.66
N ALA A 28 7.51 3.93 -9.34
CA ALA A 28 8.62 4.81 -9.69
C ALA A 28 8.81 4.92 -11.21
N GLY A 29 8.68 3.81 -11.94
CA GLY A 29 8.66 3.80 -13.42
C GLY A 29 7.51 4.61 -14.02
N CYS A 30 6.39 4.74 -13.31
CA CYS A 30 5.27 5.61 -13.66
C CYS A 30 5.49 7.10 -13.27
N GLY A 31 6.66 7.47 -12.74
CA GLY A 31 7.03 8.84 -12.41
C GLY A 31 6.70 9.29 -10.98
N LEU A 32 6.24 8.40 -10.10
CA LEU A 32 5.96 8.71 -8.69
C LEU A 32 7.24 8.66 -7.85
N ARG A 33 7.31 9.47 -6.78
CA ARG A 33 8.42 9.38 -5.82
C ARG A 33 8.11 8.32 -4.78
N VAL A 34 8.72 7.14 -4.88
CA VAL A 34 8.37 6.02 -4.01
C VAL A 34 9.42 5.79 -2.93
N THR A 35 8.98 5.39 -1.74
CA THR A 35 9.84 4.93 -0.66
C THR A 35 9.29 3.59 -0.18
N VAL A 36 10.09 2.52 -0.28
CA VAL A 36 9.73 1.18 0.16
C VAL A 36 10.41 0.93 1.51
N LEU A 37 9.64 0.63 2.55
CA LEU A 37 10.16 0.46 3.91
C LEU A 37 9.41 -0.65 4.66
N PRO A 38 10.09 -1.39 5.56
CA PRO A 38 9.37 -2.20 6.53
C PRO A 38 8.54 -1.30 7.46
N VAL A 39 7.37 -1.76 7.90
CA VAL A 39 6.49 -1.02 8.82
C VAL A 39 7.17 -0.60 10.14
N ALA A 40 8.24 -1.30 10.53
CA ALA A 40 9.05 -0.97 11.70
C ALA A 40 9.92 0.29 11.49
N ALA A 41 10.37 0.55 10.25
CA ALA A 41 11.17 1.72 9.89
C ALA A 41 10.31 2.93 9.46
N ALA A 42 9.04 2.70 9.14
CA ALA A 42 8.09 3.75 8.75
C ALA A 42 7.51 4.48 9.99
N GLU A 43 8.33 5.27 10.65
CA GLU A 43 7.99 5.94 11.92
C GLU A 43 7.01 7.10 11.80
N THR A 44 6.93 7.73 10.62
CA THR A 44 6.07 8.87 10.29
C THR A 44 5.50 8.73 8.89
N LEU A 45 4.29 9.27 8.69
CA LEU A 45 3.66 9.41 7.36
C LEU A 45 3.73 10.85 6.83
N LEU A 46 4.37 11.76 7.58
CA LEU A 46 4.50 13.15 7.17
C LEU A 46 5.25 13.25 5.84
N GLY A 47 4.69 13.98 4.89
CA GLY A 47 5.27 14.17 3.56
C GLY A 47 4.97 13.05 2.57
N PHE A 48 4.15 12.05 2.92
CA PHE A 48 3.60 11.09 1.98
C PHE A 48 2.16 11.47 1.58
N GLY A 49 1.90 11.48 0.28
CA GLY A 49 0.56 11.68 -0.28
C GLY A 49 -0.25 10.39 -0.36
N ALA A 50 0.38 9.22 -0.25
CA ALA A 50 -0.31 7.94 -0.24
C ALA A 50 0.49 6.85 0.47
N VAL A 51 -0.23 5.84 0.96
CA VAL A 51 0.36 4.65 1.58
C VAL A 51 -0.16 3.38 0.90
N ILE A 52 0.75 2.45 0.62
CA ILE A 52 0.45 1.08 0.23
C ILE A 52 0.98 0.18 1.34
N LEU A 53 0.10 -0.58 2.00
CA LEU A 53 0.45 -1.42 3.13
C LEU A 53 0.39 -2.91 2.77
N GLY A 54 1.54 -3.57 2.87
CA GLY A 54 1.76 -4.97 2.54
C GLY A 54 1.71 -5.93 3.72
N ASP A 55 1.13 -7.11 3.45
CA ASP A 55 0.77 -8.14 4.43
C ASP A 55 -0.18 -7.59 5.51
N ALA A 56 -1.28 -7.04 5.04
CA ALA A 56 -2.29 -6.36 5.86
C ALA A 56 -2.94 -7.26 6.94
N ALA A 57 -2.84 -8.59 6.82
CA ALA A 57 -3.34 -9.54 7.82
C ALA A 57 -2.36 -9.72 9.00
N ALA A 58 -1.10 -9.30 8.85
CA ALA A 58 -0.12 -9.44 9.92
C ALA A 58 -0.41 -8.49 11.09
N ARG A 59 -0.16 -8.99 12.30
CA ARG A 59 -0.24 -8.20 13.56
C ARG A 59 0.50 -6.86 13.48
N ASP A 60 1.62 -6.81 12.77
CA ASP A 60 2.43 -5.59 12.65
C ASP A 60 1.81 -4.55 11.72
N ALA A 61 1.08 -4.98 10.68
CA ALA A 61 0.26 -4.08 9.86
C ALA A 61 -0.84 -3.42 10.71
N HIS A 62 -1.53 -4.20 11.55
CA HIS A 62 -2.51 -3.65 12.50
C HIS A 62 -1.88 -2.68 13.52
N ARG A 63 -0.65 -2.96 13.98
CA ARG A 63 0.09 -2.05 14.87
C ARG A 63 0.44 -0.74 14.16
N PHE A 64 0.94 -0.83 12.93
CA PHE A 64 1.24 0.31 12.09
C PHE A 64 0.01 1.20 11.87
N VAL A 65 -1.11 0.61 11.47
CA VAL A 65 -2.37 1.34 11.29
C VAL A 65 -2.83 2.03 12.58
N ARG A 66 -2.71 1.36 13.73
CA ARG A 66 -3.07 1.96 15.02
C ARG A 66 -2.15 3.13 15.39
N ARG A 67 -0.84 2.99 15.16
CA ARG A 67 0.16 4.05 15.40
C ARG A 67 -0.11 5.27 14.54
N HIS A 68 -0.52 5.06 13.30
CA HIS A 68 -0.71 6.09 12.29
C HIS A 68 -2.18 6.45 12.04
N ARG A 69 -3.07 6.18 12.99
CA ARG A 69 -4.52 6.34 12.80
C ARG A 69 -4.92 7.76 12.37
N VAL A 70 -4.29 8.78 12.98
CA VAL A 70 -4.57 10.19 12.68
C VAL A 70 -4.13 10.57 11.26
N PRO A 71 -2.86 10.39 10.85
CA PRO A 71 -2.45 10.72 9.49
C PRO A 71 -3.16 9.87 8.43
N LEU A 72 -3.45 8.59 8.70
CA LEU A 72 -4.21 7.74 7.78
C LEU A 72 -5.67 8.19 7.57
N GLY A 73 -6.22 9.07 8.42
CA GLY A 73 -7.51 9.70 8.18
C GLY A 73 -7.48 10.73 7.04
N HIS A 74 -6.30 11.19 6.64
CA HIS A 74 -6.09 12.22 5.61
C HIS A 74 -5.22 11.73 4.44
N THR A 75 -4.51 10.61 4.62
CA THR A 75 -3.64 10.01 3.61
C THR A 75 -4.31 8.76 3.02
N PRO A 76 -4.66 8.77 1.71
CA PRO A 76 -5.18 7.60 1.02
C PRO A 76 -4.31 6.37 1.23
N ILE A 77 -4.96 5.24 1.51
CA ILE A 77 -4.29 3.96 1.75
C ILE A 77 -4.87 2.85 0.89
N TRP A 78 -4.00 1.98 0.38
CA TRP A 78 -4.34 0.69 -0.24
C TRP A 78 -3.64 -0.44 0.50
N LEU A 79 -4.27 -1.62 0.51
CA LEU A 79 -3.76 -2.78 1.20
C LEU A 79 -3.42 -3.90 0.21
N PHE A 80 -2.38 -4.66 0.50
CA PHE A 80 -2.22 -5.97 -0.14
C PHE A 80 -1.90 -7.05 0.88
N HIS A 81 -2.28 -8.27 0.55
CA HIS A 81 -2.10 -9.46 1.35
C HIS A 81 -1.45 -10.56 0.51
N ARG A 82 -0.48 -11.27 1.06
CA ARG A 82 0.08 -12.47 0.45
C ARG A 82 -0.73 -13.68 0.91
N GLY A 83 -1.51 -14.26 0.01
CA GLY A 83 -2.40 -15.38 0.27
C GLY A 83 -3.46 -15.53 -0.79
N SER A 84 -4.31 -16.54 -0.64
CA SER A 84 -5.37 -16.80 -1.61
C SER A 84 -6.50 -15.77 -1.48
N PRO A 85 -7.12 -15.33 -2.60
CA PRO A 85 -8.35 -14.58 -2.54
C PRO A 85 -9.51 -15.44 -1.96
N PRO A 86 -10.53 -14.83 -1.34
CA PRO A 86 -10.68 -13.39 -1.11
C PRO A 86 -9.72 -12.86 -0.04
N VAL A 87 -9.64 -11.53 0.12
CA VAL A 87 -8.86 -10.96 1.23
C VAL A 87 -9.42 -11.44 2.59
N PRO A 88 -8.56 -11.72 3.58
CA PRO A 88 -9.00 -12.10 4.92
C PRO A 88 -9.98 -11.11 5.56
N GLY A 89 -10.89 -11.60 6.41
CA GLY A 89 -11.97 -10.79 6.97
C GLY A 89 -11.50 -9.63 7.87
N ASP A 90 -10.35 -9.77 8.52
CA ASP A 90 -9.68 -8.70 9.27
C ASP A 90 -9.10 -7.61 8.35
N VAL A 91 -8.53 -7.97 7.21
CA VAL A 91 -8.12 -7.03 6.15
C VAL A 91 -9.32 -6.32 5.57
N ALA A 92 -10.41 -7.04 5.25
CA ALA A 92 -11.64 -6.42 4.77
C ALA A 92 -12.23 -5.43 5.79
N ARG A 93 -12.15 -5.74 7.09
CA ARG A 93 -12.54 -4.83 8.17
C ARG A 93 -11.62 -3.62 8.26
N MET A 94 -10.32 -3.80 8.02
CA MET A 94 -9.33 -2.72 7.98
C MET A 94 -9.64 -1.74 6.83
N VAL A 95 -9.93 -2.24 5.63
CA VAL A 95 -10.34 -1.43 4.48
C VAL A 95 -11.50 -0.51 4.85
N ARG A 96 -12.57 -1.08 5.41
CA ARG A 96 -13.77 -0.32 5.80
C ARG A 96 -13.47 0.73 6.86
N ARG A 97 -12.66 0.39 7.88
CA ARG A 97 -12.32 1.30 8.98
C ARG A 97 -11.46 2.48 8.55
N LEU A 98 -10.63 2.29 7.53
CA LEU A 98 -9.73 3.33 7.01
C LEU A 98 -10.35 4.11 5.85
N GLY A 99 -11.49 3.68 5.31
CA GLY A 99 -11.96 4.18 4.01
C GLY A 99 -10.93 3.93 2.91
N ALA A 100 -10.20 2.81 3.00
CA ALA A 100 -9.09 2.50 2.10
C ALA A 100 -9.59 2.36 0.64
N GLY A 101 -8.74 2.74 -0.32
CA GLY A 101 -9.06 2.69 -1.75
C GLY A 101 -9.20 1.27 -2.32
N GLY A 102 -8.91 0.24 -1.52
CA GLY A 102 -9.13 -1.17 -1.84
C GLY A 102 -8.10 -2.10 -1.19
N ALA A 103 -8.29 -3.41 -1.41
CA ALA A 103 -7.32 -4.43 -1.04
C ALA A 103 -7.19 -5.51 -2.13
N VAL A 104 -6.00 -6.08 -2.29
CA VAL A 104 -5.73 -7.19 -3.22
C VAL A 104 -5.02 -8.35 -2.51
N SER A 105 -5.36 -9.59 -2.89
CA SER A 105 -4.61 -10.79 -2.50
C SER A 105 -3.67 -11.23 -3.63
N PHE A 106 -2.40 -11.45 -3.29
CA PHE A 106 -1.41 -12.08 -4.15
C PHE A 106 -1.21 -13.53 -3.71
N GLY A 107 -1.79 -14.46 -4.46
CA GLY A 107 -1.66 -15.91 -4.23
C GLY A 107 -0.50 -16.52 -5.02
N GLY A 108 -0.24 -17.81 -4.79
CA GLY A 108 0.80 -18.58 -5.50
C GLY A 108 2.01 -18.93 -4.64
N ALA A 109 2.81 -19.90 -5.11
CA ALA A 109 4.03 -20.33 -4.43
C ALA A 109 5.13 -19.25 -4.48
N ALA A 110 5.24 -18.56 -5.61
CA ALA A 110 6.11 -17.40 -5.81
C ALA A 110 5.29 -16.10 -5.87
N PRO A 111 5.90 -14.93 -5.61
CA PRO A 111 5.28 -13.64 -5.90
C PRO A 111 4.75 -13.60 -7.35
N ASP A 112 3.46 -13.36 -7.52
CA ASP A 112 2.86 -13.08 -8.83
C ASP A 112 3.27 -11.66 -9.26
N GLY A 113 4.45 -11.58 -9.88
CA GLY A 113 5.06 -10.32 -10.29
C GLY A 113 4.23 -9.58 -11.33
N ASP A 114 3.63 -10.27 -12.29
CA ASP A 114 2.81 -9.63 -13.33
C ASP A 114 1.56 -8.98 -12.73
N ARG A 115 0.90 -9.66 -11.79
CA ARG A 115 -0.22 -9.07 -11.07
C ARG A 115 0.21 -7.90 -10.19
N ALA A 116 1.37 -8.00 -9.54
CA ALA A 116 1.90 -6.90 -8.74
C ALA A 116 2.16 -5.65 -9.60
N ARG A 117 2.76 -5.83 -10.79
CA ARG A 117 2.98 -4.74 -11.75
C ARG A 117 1.66 -4.16 -12.29
N ALA A 118 0.71 -5.02 -12.67
CA ALA A 118 -0.59 -4.59 -13.16
C ALA A 118 -1.35 -3.77 -12.09
N TRP A 119 -1.31 -4.21 -10.83
CA TRP A 119 -1.91 -3.48 -9.72
C TRP A 119 -1.19 -2.16 -9.45
N ALA A 120 0.13 -2.13 -9.51
CA ALA A 120 0.92 -0.90 -9.37
C ALA A 120 0.55 0.14 -10.44
N ARG A 121 0.38 -0.26 -11.69
CA ARG A 121 -0.07 0.64 -12.78
C ARG A 121 -1.46 1.19 -12.53
N TYR A 122 -2.40 0.34 -12.11
CA TYR A 122 -3.72 0.77 -11.68
C TYR A 122 -3.64 1.81 -10.54
N LEU A 123 -2.77 1.59 -9.55
CA LEU A 123 -2.55 2.55 -8.45
C LEU A 123 -1.95 3.85 -8.96
N ALA A 124 -1.00 3.82 -9.89
CA ALA A 124 -0.42 5.02 -10.48
C ALA A 124 -1.48 5.90 -11.16
N ASP A 125 -2.37 5.29 -11.94
CA ASP A 125 -3.48 5.98 -12.59
C ASP A 125 -4.41 6.63 -11.55
N ARG A 126 -4.77 5.87 -10.51
CA ARG A 126 -5.63 6.34 -9.42
C ARG A 126 -4.99 7.48 -8.62
N LEU A 127 -3.70 7.38 -8.31
CA LEU A 127 -2.96 8.41 -7.59
C LEU A 127 -2.87 9.71 -8.41
N THR A 128 -2.66 9.58 -9.73
CA THR A 128 -2.66 10.72 -10.65
C THR A 128 -4.03 11.42 -10.68
N MET A 129 -5.13 10.65 -10.69
CA MET A 129 -6.48 11.20 -10.60
C MET A 129 -6.74 11.92 -9.28
N LEU A 130 -6.27 11.36 -8.15
CA LEU A 130 -6.40 11.98 -6.83
C LEU A 130 -5.63 13.30 -6.75
N HIS A 131 -4.47 13.43 -7.40
CA HIS A 131 -3.76 14.71 -7.48
C HIS A 131 -4.49 15.73 -8.36
N ARG A 132 -5.01 15.32 -9.52
CA ARG A 132 -5.71 16.23 -10.45
C ARG A 132 -7.06 16.73 -9.92
N GLY A 133 -7.76 15.94 -9.11
CA GLY A 133 -9.04 16.33 -8.50
C GLY A 133 -8.97 17.47 -7.47
N PHE A 134 -7.77 17.87 -7.03
CA PHE A 134 -7.57 18.95 -6.05
C PHE A 134 -7.04 20.27 -6.64
N VAL A 135 -6.69 20.32 -7.94
CA VAL A 135 -6.21 21.54 -8.63
C VAL A 135 -7.36 22.30 -9.30
N SER A 136 -8.60 22.06 -8.88
CA SER A 136 -9.76 22.85 -9.30
C SER A 136 -10.62 23.19 -8.10
N ASN A 137 -10.24 24.27 -7.42
CA ASN A 137 -11.12 25.34 -6.94
C ASN A 137 -10.28 26.54 -6.51
#